data_AF-A0A5E4I3X2-F1
#
_entry.id   AF-A0A5E4I3X2-F1
#
_cell.length_a   1.000
_cell.length_b   1.000
_cell.length_c   1.000
_cell.angle_alpha   90.00
_cell.angle_beta   90.00
_cell.angle_gamma   90.00
#
_symmetry.space_group_name_H-M   'P 1'
#
loop_
_entity.id
_entity.type
_entity.pdbx_description
1 polymer ?
#
loop_
_entity_poly.entity_id
_entity_poly.type
_entity_poly.pdbx_seq_one_letter_code
_entity_poly.pdbx_strand_id
1 'polypeptide(L)'
;MDDSRKKIIGLVELIRVIGKKKSVLKKALVDTGATRTCVDMKLAGRVGLGPVVSSVRIKNKRGHAGYDRRPVVKGIVEIQGLRIPLEMSLEDRSHMAYKVLLGRDALFGKFIVDVSRTHSSNKIKDTN
;
A
#
# COMPACT_ATOMS: atom_id res chain seq x y z
N MET A 1 -13.45 -18.74 14.97
CA MET A 1 -12.48 -17.72 14.54
C MET A 1 -12.62 -16.56 15.50
N ASP A 2 -11.55 -16.19 16.19
CA ASP A 2 -11.54 -15.11 17.17
C ASP A 2 -11.89 -13.79 16.47
N ASP A 3 -13.12 -13.29 16.70
CA ASP A 3 -13.67 -12.05 16.16
C ASP A 3 -13.13 -10.84 16.95
N SER A 4 -11.82 -10.82 17.14
CA SER A 4 -11.11 -9.64 17.62
C SER A 4 -11.57 -8.44 16.79
N ARG A 5 -12.19 -7.47 17.47
CA ARG A 5 -12.96 -6.37 16.90
C ARG A 5 -12.22 -5.73 15.71
N LYS A 6 -12.58 -6.13 14.48
CA LYS A 6 -11.92 -5.64 13.27
C LYS A 6 -12.01 -4.12 13.24
N LYS A 7 -10.91 -3.46 12.92
CA LYS A 7 -10.87 -2.00 12.84
C LYS A 7 -11.53 -1.55 11.55
N ILE A 8 -12.32 -0.48 11.62
CA ILE A 8 -12.97 0.09 10.44
C ILE A 8 -12.06 1.17 9.84
N ILE A 9 -11.77 1.06 8.55
CA ILE A 9 -10.98 2.01 7.77
C ILE A 9 -11.79 2.48 6.55
N GLY A 10 -11.45 3.63 6.00
CA GLY A 10 -11.99 4.13 4.74
C GLY A 10 -11.19 3.71 3.51
N LEU A 11 -11.57 4.27 2.36
CA LEU A 11 -10.83 4.12 1.09
C LEU A 11 -9.46 4.80 1.12
N VAL A 12 -9.25 5.82 1.94
CA VAL A 12 -7.96 6.50 2.11
C VAL A 12 -7.62 6.62 3.59
N GLU A 13 -6.47 6.08 3.98
CA GLU A 13 -6.04 6.07 5.38
C GLU A 13 -4.68 6.76 5.56
N LEU A 14 -4.53 7.46 6.68
CA LEU A 14 -3.23 7.95 7.10
C LEU A 14 -2.49 6.79 7.78
N ILE A 15 -1.42 6.33 7.13
CA ILE A 15 -0.61 5.21 7.60
C ILE A 15 0.80 5.68 7.92
N ARG A 16 1.49 4.91 8.75
CA ARG A 16 2.94 5.03 8.91
C ARG A 16 3.64 3.94 8.11
N VAL A 17 4.52 4.32 7.20
CA VAL A 17 5.44 3.39 6.54
C VAL A 17 6.73 3.38 7.33
N ILE A 18 7.14 2.22 7.83
CA ILE A 18 8.30 2.04 8.71
C ILE A 18 9.32 1.17 7.99
N GLY A 19 10.54 1.70 7.85
CA GLY A 19 11.70 0.98 7.34
C GLY A 19 12.91 1.17 8.24
N LYS A 20 14.07 0.73 7.77
CA LYS A 20 15.30 0.69 8.58
C LYS A 20 15.86 2.07 8.93
N LYS A 21 15.65 3.07 8.07
CA LYS A 21 16.21 4.42 8.26
C LYS A 21 15.30 5.32 9.07
N LYS A 22 14.00 5.29 8.78
CA LYS A 22 13.00 6.13 9.46
C LYS A 22 11.60 5.60 9.26
N SER A 23 10.64 6.28 9.89
CA SER A 23 9.22 6.12 9.59
C SER A 23 8.65 7.42 9.00
N VAL A 24 7.63 7.31 8.15
CA VAL A 24 6.95 8.48 7.56
C VAL A 24 5.45 8.26 7.54
N LEU A 25 4.68 9.31 7.83
CA LEU A 25 3.24 9.32 7.66
C LEU A 25 2.87 9.64 6.21
N LYS A 26 1.97 8.85 5.62
CA LYS A 26 1.45 9.07 4.27
C LYS A 26 0.00 8.61 4.16
N LYS A 27 -0.77 9.31 3.32
CA LYS A 27 -2.07 8.82 2.86
C LYS A 27 -1.84 7.62 1.94
N ALA A 28 -2.53 6.53 2.22
CA ALA A 28 -2.54 5.32 1.41
C ALA A 28 -3.94 5.08 0.87
N LEU A 29 -4.01 4.62 -0.38
CA LEU A 29 -5.25 4.17 -0.99
C LEU A 29 -5.49 2.70 -0.62
N VAL A 30 -6.68 2.38 -0.13
CA VAL A 30 -7.12 1.01 0.12
C VAL A 30 -7.69 0.42 -1.17
N ASP A 31 -7.10 -0.67 -1.64
CA ASP A 31 -7.50 -1.33 -2.88
C ASP A 31 -7.74 -2.83 -2.62
N THR A 32 -9.01 -3.19 -2.45
CA THR A 32 -9.44 -4.57 -2.20
C THR A 32 -9.27 -5.46 -3.45
N GLY A 33 -9.12 -4.87 -4.64
CA GLY A 33 -8.80 -5.58 -5.88
C GLY A 33 -7.33 -6.02 -5.94
N ALA A 34 -6.43 -5.30 -5.27
CA ALA A 34 -5.02 -5.63 -5.22
C ALA A 34 -4.70 -6.74 -4.20
N THR A 35 -3.98 -7.77 -4.63
CA THR A 35 -3.49 -8.82 -3.72
C THR A 35 -2.40 -8.31 -2.79
N ARG A 36 -1.49 -7.49 -3.30
CA ARG A 36 -0.29 -7.02 -2.59
C ARG A 36 -0.31 -5.52 -2.40
N THR A 37 0.27 -5.09 -1.29
CA THR A 37 0.57 -3.69 -1.00
C THR A 37 1.72 -3.21 -1.90
N CYS A 38 1.61 -1.97 -2.36
CA CYS A 38 2.58 -1.33 -3.25
C CYS A 38 3.04 0.02 -2.69
N VAL A 39 4.33 0.29 -2.80
CA VAL A 39 4.96 1.53 -2.33
C VAL A 39 5.77 2.16 -3.45
N ASP A 40 5.69 3.49 -3.57
CA ASP A 40 6.51 4.28 -4.46
C ASP A 40 8.01 4.06 -4.22
N MET A 41 8.79 3.91 -5.31
CA MET A 41 10.23 3.65 -5.22
C MET A 41 11.01 4.72 -4.45
N LYS A 42 10.71 6.01 -4.67
CA LYS A 42 11.40 7.11 -3.96
C LYS A 42 11.03 7.11 -2.49
N LEU A 43 9.75 6.86 -2.18
CA LEU A 43 9.29 6.68 -0.81
C LEU A 43 10.01 5.52 -0.12
N ALA A 44 10.13 4.38 -0.78
CA ALA A 44 10.81 3.20 -0.27
C ALA A 44 12.29 3.46 0.04
N GLY A 45 13.02 4.09 -0.88
CA GLY A 45 14.42 4.46 -0.68
C GLY A 45 14.62 5.46 0.46
N ARG A 46 13.73 6.44 0.57
CA ARG A 46 13.75 7.45 1.64
C ARG A 46 13.53 6.84 3.02
N VAL A 47 12.62 5.89 3.14
CA VAL A 47 12.26 5.22 4.40
C VAL A 47 13.27 4.10 4.75
N GLY A 48 13.98 3.58 3.75
CA GLY A 48 14.89 2.46 3.89
C GLY A 48 14.15 1.13 3.99
N LEU A 49 13.16 0.90 3.11
CA LEU A 49 12.51 -0.40 2.99
C LEU A 49 13.49 -1.45 2.44
N GLY A 50 13.38 -2.68 2.94
CA GLY A 50 14.29 -3.76 2.59
C GLY A 50 14.42 -4.81 3.70
N PRO A 51 15.15 -5.92 3.44
CA PRO A 51 15.87 -6.22 2.21
C PRO A 51 14.92 -6.47 1.01
N VAL A 52 15.47 -6.43 -0.19
CA VAL A 52 14.79 -6.97 -1.39
C VAL A 52 14.76 -8.49 -1.23
N VAL A 53 13.58 -9.09 -1.40
CA VAL A 53 13.36 -10.52 -1.17
C VAL A 53 12.93 -11.26 -2.42
N SER A 54 12.31 -10.57 -3.39
CA SER A 54 11.94 -11.15 -4.68
C SER A 54 11.70 -10.07 -5.73
N SER A 55 11.25 -10.48 -6.92
CA SER A 55 10.71 -9.58 -7.94
C SER A 55 9.42 -10.18 -8.51
N VAL A 56 8.38 -9.37 -8.69
CA VAL A 56 7.13 -9.79 -9.35
C VAL A 56 7.14 -9.36 -10.81
N ARG A 57 6.71 -10.27 -11.71
CA ARG A 57 6.46 -9.95 -13.12
C ARG A 57 5.06 -9.38 -13.27
N ILE A 58 4.93 -8.20 -13.85
CA ILE A 58 3.64 -7.54 -14.11
C ILE A 58 3.45 -7.39 -15.61
N LYS A 59 2.26 -7.79 -16.08
CA LYS A 59 1.87 -7.65 -17.49
C LYS A 59 1.59 -6.17 -17.77
N ASN A 60 2.40 -5.53 -18.61
CA ASN A 60 2.20 -4.14 -19.01
C ASN A 60 0.95 -4.00 -19.89
N LYS A 61 0.10 -3.02 -19.59
CA LYS A 61 -1.09 -2.67 -20.40
C LYS A 61 -0.81 -1.62 -21.49
N ARG A 62 0.43 -1.11 -21.62
CA ARG A 62 0.77 0.07 -22.44
C ARG A 62 1.53 -0.21 -23.76
N GLY A 63 1.47 -1.44 -24.29
CA GLY A 63 1.96 -1.74 -25.64
C GLY A 63 3.39 -2.27 -25.72
N HIS A 64 3.59 -3.18 -26.67
CA HIS A 64 4.79 -3.97 -27.00
C HIS A 64 5.39 -4.84 -25.88
N ALA A 65 5.08 -6.14 -25.97
CA ALA A 65 5.71 -7.30 -25.33
C ALA A 65 6.85 -7.00 -24.32
N GLY A 66 6.49 -6.67 -23.08
CA GLY A 66 7.46 -6.51 -22.00
C GLY A 66 6.80 -6.71 -20.64
N TYR A 67 7.16 -7.78 -19.95
CA TYR A 67 6.82 -7.92 -18.53
C TYR A 67 7.67 -6.92 -17.75
N ASP A 68 7.03 -6.09 -16.93
CA ASP A 68 7.74 -5.24 -15.98
C ASP A 68 8.13 -6.06 -14.75
N ARG A 69 9.34 -5.88 -14.22
CA ARG A 69 9.81 -6.57 -13.02
C ARG A 69 9.87 -5.59 -11.87
N ARG A 70 8.96 -5.76 -10.90
CA ARG A 70 8.91 -4.92 -9.71
C ARG A 70 9.64 -5.60 -8.56
N PRO A 71 10.65 -4.96 -7.95
CA PRO A 71 11.26 -5.47 -6.73
C PRO A 71 10.22 -5.61 -5.62
N VAL A 72 10.40 -6.62 -4.77
CA VAL A 72 9.62 -6.83 -3.55
C VAL A 72 10.53 -6.66 -2.35
N VAL A 73 10.12 -5.82 -1.41
CA VAL A 73 10.90 -5.48 -0.22
C VAL A 73 10.12 -5.76 1.05
N LYS A 74 10.81 -6.15 2.12
CA LYS A 74 10.21 -6.24 3.45
C LYS A 74 10.08 -4.85 4.09
N GLY A 75 9.01 -4.68 4.87
CA GLY A 75 8.83 -3.52 5.72
C GLY A 75 7.59 -3.64 6.58
N ILE A 76 7.26 -2.57 7.30
CA ILE A 76 6.11 -2.54 8.20
C ILE A 76 5.22 -1.36 7.82
N VAL A 77 3.92 -1.59 7.72
CA VAL A 77 2.92 -0.53 7.70
C VAL A 77 2.19 -0.51 9.04
N GLU A 78 1.95 0.69 9.58
CA GLU A 78 1.12 0.88 10.75
C GLU A 78 -0.18 1.58 10.35
N ILE A 79 -1.31 0.93 10.63
CA ILE A 79 -2.65 1.41 10.30
C ILE A 79 -3.46 1.45 11.59
N GLN A 80 -3.90 2.64 12.00
CA GLN A 80 -4.63 2.85 13.26
C GLN A 80 -3.95 2.17 14.47
N GLY A 81 -2.61 2.28 14.56
CA GLY A 81 -1.80 1.67 15.63
C GLY A 81 -1.53 0.17 15.48
N LEU A 82 -2.09 -0.52 14.48
CA LEU A 82 -1.76 -1.91 14.19
C LEU A 82 -0.55 -1.98 13.26
N ARG A 83 0.56 -2.58 13.73
CA ARG A 83 1.77 -2.81 12.94
C ARG A 83 1.68 -4.12 12.17
N ILE A 84 1.90 -4.04 10.87
CA ILE A 84 1.70 -5.15 9.93
C ILE A 84 3.01 -5.33 9.15
N PRO A 85 3.85 -6.30 9.52
CA PRO A 85 5.00 -6.67 8.71
C PRO A 85 4.53 -7.37 7.44
N LEU A 86 4.98 -6.92 6.27
CA LEU A 86 4.61 -7.51 4.98
C LEU A 86 5.65 -7.27 3.89
N GLU A 87 5.46 -7.95 2.76
CA GLU A 87 6.28 -7.83 1.56
C GLU A 87 5.60 -6.90 0.55
N MET A 88 6.22 -5.75 0.29
CA MET A 88 5.67 -4.69 -0.55
C MET A 88 6.33 -4.69 -1.92
N SER A 89 5.53 -4.59 -2.98
CA SER A 89 6.05 -4.37 -4.33
C SER A 89 6.42 -2.90 -4.55
N LEU A 90 7.51 -2.64 -5.27
CA LEU A 90 7.95 -1.30 -5.63
C LEU A 90 7.51 -0.92 -7.04
N GLU A 91 6.89 0.25 -7.18
CA GLU A 91 6.46 0.81 -8.47
C GLU A 91 6.86 2.30 -8.52
N ASP A 92 7.17 2.82 -9.71
CA ASP A 92 7.23 4.27 -9.87
C ASP A 92 5.80 4.84 -9.88
N ARG A 93 5.42 5.46 -8.76
CA ARG A 93 4.12 6.10 -8.57
C ARG A 93 4.30 7.61 -8.43
N SER A 94 5.39 8.18 -8.96
CA SER A 94 5.74 9.59 -8.83
C SER A 94 4.65 10.54 -9.36
N HIS A 95 3.87 10.11 -10.35
CA HIS A 95 2.74 10.86 -10.90
C HIS A 95 1.38 10.61 -10.23
N MET A 96 1.29 9.63 -9.32
CA MET A 96 0.02 9.25 -8.68
C MET A 96 -0.24 10.08 -7.41
N ALA A 97 -1.49 10.40 -7.10
CA ALA A 97 -1.86 11.10 -5.86
C ALA A 97 -1.43 10.32 -4.60
N TYR A 98 -1.57 8.99 -4.62
CA TYR A 98 -1.23 8.11 -3.52
C TYR A 98 0.04 7.28 -3.79
N LYS A 99 1.07 7.55 -2.98
CA LYS A 99 2.38 6.87 -3.04
C LYS A 99 2.37 5.49 -2.37
N VAL A 100 1.29 5.13 -1.70
CA VAL A 100 1.09 3.80 -1.10
C VAL A 100 -0.30 3.30 -1.45
N LEU A 101 -0.37 2.03 -1.81
CA LEU A 101 -1.61 1.29 -2.04
C LEU A 101 -1.62 0.08 -1.13
N LEU A 102 -2.65 -0.05 -0.30
CA LEU A 102 -2.85 -1.17 0.63
C LEU A 102 -3.67 -2.25 -0.06
N GLY A 103 -3.05 -3.41 -0.27
CA GLY A 103 -3.71 -4.58 -0.82
C GLY A 103 -4.28 -5.50 0.25
N ARG A 104 -4.87 -6.61 -0.18
CA ARG A 104 -5.46 -7.61 0.72
C ARG A 104 -4.47 -8.22 1.73
N ASP A 105 -3.18 -8.26 1.42
CA ASP A 105 -2.11 -8.67 2.36
C ASP A 105 -2.08 -7.84 3.66
N ALA A 106 -2.28 -6.52 3.55
CA ALA A 106 -2.38 -5.63 4.69
C ALA A 106 -3.77 -5.70 5.37
N LEU A 107 -4.82 -5.98 4.61
CA LEU A 107 -6.21 -5.85 5.08
C LEU A 107 -6.79 -7.13 5.71
N PHE A 108 -6.45 -8.29 5.15
CA PHE A 108 -7.13 -9.55 5.41
C PHE A 108 -7.07 -9.93 6.90
N GLY A 109 -8.24 -10.23 7.46
CA GLY A 109 -8.43 -10.62 8.86
C GLY A 109 -8.31 -9.49 9.88
N LYS A 110 -7.98 -8.25 9.47
CA LYS A 110 -7.64 -7.14 10.39
C LYS A 110 -8.60 -5.96 10.30
N PHE A 111 -9.15 -5.70 9.10
CA PHE A 111 -9.92 -4.50 8.83
C PHE A 111 -11.23 -4.76 8.09
N ILE A 112 -12.19 -3.87 8.30
CA ILE A 112 -13.38 -3.69 7.48
C ILE A 112 -13.23 -2.37 6.72
N VAL A 113 -13.43 -2.40 5.41
CA VAL A 113 -13.37 -1.20 4.57
C VAL A 113 -14.78 -0.62 4.45
N ASP A 114 -14.98 0.56 5.04
CA ASP A 114 -16.19 1.34 4.94
C ASP A 114 -15.94 2.54 4.02
N VAL A 115 -16.48 2.46 2.81
CA VAL A 115 -16.29 3.47 1.76
C VAL A 115 -16.89 4.84 2.12
N SER A 116 -17.83 4.89 3.07
CA SER A 116 -18.49 6.12 3.49
C SER A 116 -17.61 7.01 4.40
N ARG A 117 -16.54 6.47 4.99
CA ARG A 117 -15.76 7.18 6.03
C ARG A 117 -14.86 8.31 5.55
N THR A 118 -14.31 8.20 4.34
CA THR A 118 -13.16 9.04 3.91
C THR A 118 -13.42 9.81 2.64
N HIS A 119 -14.59 9.62 2.04
CA HIS A 119 -15.00 10.30 0.82
C HIS A 119 -16.40 10.87 0.98
N SER A 120 -16.56 12.15 0.67
CA SER A 120 -17.86 12.83 0.61
C SER A 120 -18.62 12.53 -0.71
N SER A 121 -18.09 11.65 -1.56
CA SER A 121 -18.66 11.28 -2.86
C SER A 121 -18.15 9.91 -3.32
N ASN A 122 -18.83 9.26 -4.27
CA ASN A 122 -18.41 7.97 -4.84
C ASN A 122 -17.12 8.04 -5.68
N LYS A 123 -16.52 9.22 -5.84
CA LYS A 123 -15.25 9.42 -6.55
C LYS A 123 -14.15 9.80 -5.58
N ILE A 124 -12.99 9.17 -5.76
CA ILE A 124 -11.75 9.62 -5.14
C ILE A 124 -11.34 10.90 -5.86
N LYS A 125 -11.33 12.03 -5.13
CA LYS A 125 -10.79 13.27 -5.68
C LYS A 125 -9.29 13.06 -5.82
N ASP A 126 -8.81 12.95 -7.06
CA ASP A 126 -7.39 13.05 -7.36
C ASP A 126 -6.92 14.40 -6.79
N THR A 127 -6.15 14.33 -5.70
CA THR A 127 -5.57 15.54 -5.13
C THR A 127 -4.39 15.88 -6.02
N ASN A 128 -4.55 16.91 -6.86
CA ASN A 128 -3.45 17.57 -7.56
C ASN A 128 -2.38 18.05 -6.56
#